data_AF-A0AAP3A821-F1
#
_entry.id   AF-A0AAP3A821-F1
#
_cell.length_a   1.000
_cell.length_b   1.000
_cell.length_c   1.000
_cell.angle_alpha   90.00
_cell.angle_beta   90.00
_cell.angle_gamma   90.00
#
_symmetry.space_group_name_H-M   'P 1'
#
loop_
_entity.id
_entity.type
_entity.pdbx_description
1 polymer ?
#
loop_
_entity_poly.entity_id
_entity_poly.type
_entity_poly.pdbx_seq_one_letter_code
_entity_poly.pdbx_strand_id
1 'polypeptide(L)'
;MEFEIKGVKYRAAKLSVFDQLKVTRKLLPVLAGMMSDFGSIRSRLPADGKIDTVKFEQLKPVFETMLPRIAEELSSLTEDDTSAIIHPCLAVVSRKHMDGWTP
;
A
#
# COMPACT_ATOMS: atom_id res chain seq x y z
N MET A 1 12.72 11.08 -0.69
CA MET A 1 11.87 11.36 0.48
C MET A 1 12.60 10.87 1.71
N GLU A 2 12.72 11.68 2.75
CA GLU A 2 13.31 11.25 4.03
C GLU A 2 12.21 11.08 5.07
N PHE A 3 12.31 10.05 5.91
CA PHE A 3 11.33 9.72 6.93
C PHE A 3 12.00 9.01 8.11
N GLU A 4 11.30 8.94 9.26
CA GLU A 4 11.84 8.34 10.47
C GLU A 4 10.92 7.23 10.98
N ILE A 5 11.50 6.09 11.33
CA ILE A 5 10.79 4.96 11.95
C ILE A 5 11.54 4.58 13.22
N LYS A 6 10.88 4.66 14.38
CA LYS A 6 11.43 4.26 15.69
C LYS A 6 12.83 4.87 15.97
N GLY A 7 13.04 6.15 15.66
CA GLY A 7 14.33 6.83 15.89
C GLY A 7 15.38 6.61 14.80
N VAL A 8 15.08 5.82 13.78
CA VAL A 8 16.00 5.54 12.66
C VAL A 8 15.56 6.34 11.44
N LYS A 9 16.49 7.12 10.87
CA LYS A 9 16.25 7.91 9.66
C LYS A 9 16.42 7.05 8.41
N TYR A 10 15.49 7.18 7.49
CA TYR A 10 15.45 6.50 6.20
C TYR A 10 15.28 7.52 5.08
N ARG A 11 15.72 7.14 3.89
CA ARG A 11 15.51 7.87 2.65
C ARG A 11 15.03 6.88 1.59
N ALA A 12 13.96 7.24 0.88
CA ALA A 12 13.51 6.55 -0.32
C ALA A 12 13.81 7.37 -1.58
N ALA A 13 14.45 6.76 -2.57
CA ALA A 13 14.55 7.24 -3.93
C ALA A 13 13.30 6.86 -4.75
N LYS A 14 13.19 7.39 -5.97
CA LYS A 14 12.13 6.97 -6.89
C LYS A 14 12.50 5.61 -7.50
N LEU A 15 11.51 4.72 -7.62
CA LEU A 15 11.62 3.51 -8.44
C LEU A 15 11.92 3.87 -9.89
N SER A 16 12.65 3.00 -10.59
CA SER A 16 12.80 3.11 -12.05
C SER A 16 11.44 2.95 -12.73
N VAL A 17 11.29 3.49 -13.95
CA VAL A 17 10.02 3.38 -14.71
C VAL A 17 9.64 1.90 -14.94
N PHE A 18 10.63 1.04 -15.16
CA PHE A 18 10.42 -0.40 -15.34
C PHE A 18 9.94 -1.07 -14.06
N ASP A 19 10.54 -0.73 -12.91
CA ASP A 19 10.11 -1.27 -11.62
C ASP A 19 8.72 -0.77 -11.24
N GLN A 20 8.41 0.50 -11.53
CA GLN A 20 7.06 1.04 -11.33
C GLN A 20 6.02 0.26 -12.15
N LEU A 21 6.30 0.01 -13.43
CA LEU A 21 5.40 -0.78 -14.28
C LEU A 21 5.25 -2.22 -13.76
N LYS A 22 6.36 -2.85 -13.35
CA LYS A 22 6.36 -4.21 -12.80
C LYS A 22 5.52 -4.30 -11.53
N VAL A 23 5.79 -3.44 -10.55
CA VAL A 23 5.05 -3.37 -9.28
C VAL A 23 3.56 -3.09 -9.54
N THR A 24 3.26 -2.13 -10.41
CA THR A 24 1.87 -1.80 -10.75
C THR A 24 1.12 -2.98 -11.36
N ARG A 25 1.76 -3.74 -12.28
CA ARG A 25 1.13 -4.92 -12.89
C ARG A 25 0.81 -6.03 -11.88
N LYS A 26 1.58 -6.12 -10.78
CA LYS A 26 1.35 -7.10 -9.70
C LYS A 26 0.32 -6.64 -8.68
N LEU A 27 0.22 -5.33 -8.44
CA LEU A 27 -0.78 -4.75 -7.52
C LEU A 27 -2.15 -4.58 -8.16
N LEU A 28 -2.24 -4.40 -9.48
CA LEU A 28 -3.50 -4.11 -10.17
C LEU A 28 -4.57 -5.21 -9.99
N PRO A 29 -4.25 -6.52 -10.03
CA PRO A 29 -5.23 -7.58 -9.77
C PRO A 29 -5.84 -7.48 -8.36
N VAL A 30 -5.01 -7.24 -7.34
CA VAL A 30 -5.45 -7.04 -5.95
C VAL A 30 -6.38 -5.83 -5.86
N LEU A 31 -6.02 -4.72 -6.49
CA LEU A 31 -6.86 -3.52 -6.54
C LEU A 31 -8.19 -3.76 -7.27
N ALA A 32 -8.19 -4.54 -8.36
CA ALA A 32 -9.40 -4.88 -9.10
C ALA A 32 -10.35 -5.77 -8.26
N GLY A 33 -9.80 -6.75 -7.53
CA GLY A 33 -10.54 -7.62 -6.62
C GLY A 33 -11.13 -6.91 -5.40
N MET A 34 -10.54 -5.77 -5.01
CA MET A 34 -11.11 -4.86 -4.00
C MET A 34 -12.16 -3.91 -4.60
N MET A 35 -12.02 -3.51 -5.87
CA MET A 35 -12.93 -2.57 -6.54
C MET A 35 -14.28 -3.19 -6.91
N SER A 36 -14.36 -4.51 -7.11
CA SER A 36 -15.65 -5.19 -7.35
C SER A 36 -16.66 -4.96 -6.23
N ASP A 37 -16.18 -4.78 -5.00
CA ASP A 37 -17.03 -4.50 -3.84
C ASP A 37 -17.24 -3.00 -3.61
N PHE A 38 -16.47 -2.13 -4.26
CA PHE A 38 -16.47 -0.68 -4.02
C PHE A 38 -17.82 -0.03 -4.36
N GLY A 39 -18.61 -0.59 -5.26
CA GLY A 39 -19.99 -0.15 -5.53
C GLY A 39 -20.90 -0.25 -4.28
N SER A 40 -20.73 -1.31 -3.48
CA SER A 40 -21.48 -1.53 -2.23
C SER A 40 -20.98 -0.65 -1.08
N ILE A 41 -19.73 -0.19 -1.17
CA ILE A 41 -19.08 0.67 -0.18
C ILE A 41 -19.37 2.15 -0.48
N ARG A 42 -19.42 2.54 -1.75
CA ARG A 42 -19.74 3.91 -2.17
C ARG A 42 -21.12 4.36 -1.68
N SER A 43 -22.10 3.46 -1.61
CA SER A 43 -23.42 3.76 -1.02
C SER A 43 -23.37 3.98 0.49
N ARG A 44 -22.29 3.58 1.16
CA ARG A 44 -22.04 3.77 2.60
C ARG A 44 -21.02 4.86 2.90
N LEU A 45 -20.35 5.41 1.89
CA LEU A 45 -19.39 6.50 2.03
C LEU A 45 -20.09 7.86 1.88
N PRO A 46 -19.76 8.86 2.72
CA PRO A 46 -20.28 10.23 2.54
C PRO A 46 -19.91 10.79 1.17
N ALA A 47 -20.89 11.37 0.47
CA ALA A 47 -20.79 11.81 -0.93
C ALA A 47 -19.67 12.84 -1.21
N ASP A 48 -19.16 13.54 -0.19
CA ASP A 48 -18.25 14.68 -0.35
C ASP A 48 -16.76 14.36 -0.46
N GLY A 49 -16.35 13.08 -0.46
CA GLY A 49 -14.97 12.67 -0.80
C GLY A 49 -13.84 13.16 0.13
N LYS A 50 -14.13 13.96 1.16
CA LYS A 50 -13.16 14.43 2.16
C LYS A 50 -12.95 13.36 3.23
N ILE A 51 -11.77 12.75 3.25
CA ILE A 51 -11.35 11.81 4.29
C ILE A 51 -10.69 12.62 5.41
N ASP A 52 -11.50 13.17 6.31
CA ASP A 52 -11.02 13.77 7.56
C ASP A 52 -10.86 12.68 8.62
N THR A 53 -9.90 12.86 9.53
CA THR A 53 -9.53 11.94 10.63
C THR A 53 -10.70 11.52 11.52
N VAL A 54 -11.79 12.28 11.53
CA VAL A 54 -13.04 12.01 12.26
C VAL A 54 -13.88 10.87 11.63
N LYS A 55 -13.60 10.46 10.39
CA LYS A 55 -14.36 9.43 9.66
C LYS A 55 -13.86 8.00 9.85
N PHE A 56 -12.73 7.77 10.53
CA PHE A 56 -12.19 6.41 10.66
C PHE A 56 -13.14 5.48 11.44
N GLU A 57 -13.87 6.00 12.44
CA GLU A 57 -14.90 5.23 13.16
C GLU A 57 -16.14 4.95 12.31
N GLN A 58 -16.55 5.88 11.45
CA GLN A 58 -17.65 5.66 10.49
C GLN A 58 -17.26 4.68 9.38
N LEU A 59 -15.97 4.58 9.11
CA LEU A 59 -15.39 3.61 8.19
C LEU A 59 -15.16 2.24 8.84
N LYS A 60 -15.22 2.09 10.17
CA LYS A 60 -15.10 0.78 10.84
C LYS A 60 -16.00 -0.30 10.23
N PRO A 61 -17.32 -0.11 10.07
CA PRO A 61 -18.18 -1.15 9.48
C PRO A 61 -17.83 -1.45 8.02
N VAL A 62 -17.33 -0.44 7.29
CA VAL A 62 -16.85 -0.59 5.91
C VAL A 62 -15.55 -1.41 5.89
N PHE A 63 -14.60 -1.11 6.78
CA PHE A 63 -13.36 -1.86 6.95
C PHE A 63 -13.62 -3.28 7.46
N GLU A 64 -14.52 -3.50 8.42
CA GLU A 64 -14.91 -4.84 8.89
C GLU A 64 -15.50 -5.70 7.77
N THR A 65 -16.22 -5.08 6.83
CA THR A 65 -16.75 -5.78 5.64
C THR A 65 -15.65 -6.04 4.61
N MET A 66 -14.68 -5.12 4.45
CA MET A 66 -13.60 -5.24 3.47
C MET A 66 -12.40 -6.05 3.94
N LEU A 67 -12.13 -6.12 5.24
CA LEU A 67 -10.98 -6.81 5.82
C LEU A 67 -10.89 -8.27 5.38
N PRO A 68 -11.99 -9.06 5.35
CA PRO A 68 -11.98 -10.41 4.80
C PRO A 68 -11.57 -10.45 3.34
N ARG A 69 -12.07 -9.52 2.51
CA ARG A 69 -11.71 -9.44 1.08
C ARG A 69 -10.26 -9.03 0.88
N ILE A 70 -9.78 -8.04 1.63
CA ILE A 70 -8.37 -7.63 1.65
C ILE A 70 -7.50 -8.81 2.05
N ALA A 71 -7.90 -9.57 3.07
CA ALA A 71 -7.16 -10.76 3.50
C ALA A 71 -7.13 -11.83 2.39
N GLU A 72 -8.25 -12.08 1.72
CA GLU A 72 -8.35 -13.00 0.58
C GLU A 72 -7.45 -12.57 -0.58
N GLU A 73 -7.55 -11.32 -1.02
CA GLU A 73 -6.76 -10.77 -2.13
C GLU A 73 -5.26 -10.67 -1.81
N LEU A 74 -4.90 -10.35 -0.56
CA LEU A 74 -3.50 -10.36 -0.14
C LEU A 74 -2.96 -11.79 -0.01
N SER A 75 -3.78 -12.74 0.42
CA SER A 75 -3.40 -14.15 0.52
C SER A 75 -3.30 -14.85 -0.84
N SER A 76 -3.95 -14.30 -1.87
CA SER A 76 -3.90 -14.84 -3.23
C SER A 76 -2.61 -14.48 -3.97
N LEU A 77 -1.86 -13.50 -3.47
CA LEU A 77 -0.53 -13.16 -3.98
C LEU A 77 0.43 -14.31 -3.75
N THR A 78 1.03 -14.79 -4.83
CA THR A 78 2.10 -15.78 -4.73
C THR A 78 3.33 -15.17 -4.06
N GLU A 79 4.22 -16.03 -3.56
CA GLU A 79 5.52 -15.59 -3.01
C GLU A 79 6.34 -14.84 -4.07
N ASP A 80 6.25 -15.26 -5.33
CA ASP A 80 6.91 -14.61 -6.46
C ASP A 80 6.33 -13.21 -6.74
N ASP A 81 5.00 -13.06 -6.68
CA ASP A 81 4.35 -11.75 -6.85
C ASP A 81 4.70 -10.80 -5.70
N THR A 82 4.71 -11.34 -4.48
CA THR A 82 5.11 -10.62 -3.27
C THR A 82 6.55 -10.14 -3.37
N SER A 83 7.47 -11.03 -3.72
CA SER A 83 8.89 -10.71 -3.95
C SER A 83 9.08 -9.69 -5.08
N ALA A 84 8.31 -9.82 -6.15
CA ALA A 84 8.33 -8.89 -7.29
C ALA A 84 7.87 -7.47 -6.92
N ILE A 85 7.12 -7.31 -5.82
CA ILE A 85 6.71 -6.01 -5.27
C ILE A 85 7.70 -5.51 -4.23
N ILE A 86 8.04 -6.35 -3.24
CA ILE A 86 8.83 -5.96 -2.07
C ILE A 86 10.27 -5.63 -2.46
N HIS A 87 10.91 -6.46 -3.29
CA HIS A 87 12.33 -6.27 -3.60
C HIS A 87 12.60 -4.93 -4.31
N PRO A 88 11.86 -4.52 -5.35
CA PRO A 88 12.07 -3.21 -5.95
C PRO A 88 11.79 -2.07 -4.98
N CYS A 89 10.70 -2.17 -4.18
CA CYS A 89 10.32 -1.13 -3.23
C CYS A 89 11.38 -0.92 -2.15
N LEU A 90 11.99 -1.99 -1.64
CA LEU A 90 13.04 -1.88 -0.63
C LEU A 90 14.40 -1.50 -1.24
N ALA A 91 14.67 -1.85 -2.49
CA ALA A 91 15.93 -1.52 -3.16
C ALA A 91 16.17 0.00 -3.31
N VAL A 92 15.11 0.82 -3.24
CA VAL A 92 15.21 2.28 -3.28
C VAL A 92 15.24 2.93 -1.90
N VAL A 93 15.14 2.14 -0.83
CA VAL A 93 15.22 2.62 0.55
C VAL A 93 16.67 2.54 1.00
N SER A 94 17.09 3.52 1.79
CA SER A 94 18.38 3.52 2.46
C SER A 94 18.20 4.02 3.88
N ARG A 95 18.85 3.37 4.82
CA ARG A 95 18.95 3.75 6.22
C ARG A 95 20.11 4.73 6.43
N LYS A 96 19.93 5.73 7.29
CA LYS A 96 21.03 6.56 7.77
C LYS A 96 21.90 5.76 8.74
N HIS A 97 23.17 5.66 8.45
CA HIS A 97 24.15 4.99 9.28
C HIS A 97 25.41 5.85 9.37
N MET A 98 25.74 6.30 10.59
CA MET A 98 26.77 7.32 10.83
C MET A 98 26.51 8.57 9.96
N ASP A 99 27.51 9.00 9.17
CA ASP A 99 27.40 10.13 8.25
C ASP A 99 26.94 9.73 6.83
N GLY A 100 26.60 8.46 6.61
CA GLY A 100 26.23 7.92 5.30
C GLY A 100 24.81 7.36 5.21
N TRP A 101 24.43 6.98 3.99
CA TRP A 101 23.21 6.23 3.68
C TRP A 101 23.60 4.83 3.21
N THR A 102 22.98 3.81 3.79
CA THR A 102 23.21 2.41 3.47
C THR A 102 21.90 1.79 2.99
N PRO A 103 21.87 1.07 1.85
CA PRO A 103 20.67 0.35 1.42
C PRO A 103 20.17 -0.63 2.48
#